data_AF-A0A1Z5KHQ0-F1
#
_entry.id   AF-A0A1Z5KHQ0-F1
#
_cell.length_a   1.000
_cell.length_b   1.000
_cell.length_c   1.000
_cell.angle_alpha   90.00
_cell.angle_beta   90.00
_cell.angle_gamma   90.00
#
_symmetry.space_group_name_H-M   'P 1'
#
loop_
_entity.id
_entity.type
_entity.pdbx_description
1 polymer ?
#
loop_
_entity_poly.entity_id
_entity_poly.type
_entity_poly.pdbx_seq_one_letter_code
_entity_poly.pdbx_strand_id
1 'polypeptide(L)'
;MWSCNNIKLFRRSVLPLLFGLFNVVNCFVFILPQRTIWSSKTIIATTSVLLLSKSSNNDHDEEEDRMQQLRSLLETSWNQSLMGNIPTTPMAAAQEIADCFFTHENAGVSIIDLQLPSLDLRQGARWYDAVLAADVAHLLVERLVQRQRDNNVDANDTNKQTPSSSKKALLLVRDEATVRSIERVWEKRALSFTEDDTEEEENDEEEDEQEMSNNNEETTVLYDDFADFGFLESIAAVESLSTSSPNASDSQQKPRKRNTETIDRRRIQLQSLFGEAIISEGADMEQKVIRALQSNVVSYLKEQQDEIDTIAMIAPVTRPEVMAICALVQKYAKTMRIILINPHFAKPRPMELQHAKTVYSLRPFLVRAKDSRKTLTKIVVLKRKQEWEVFISDSASEQFERLAVNRPKGIDAIDGPSMEWVAACAQQYLQQKNAESQ
;
A
#
# COMPACT_ATOMS: atom_id res chain seq x y z
N MET A 1 -50.29 -17.73 32.30
CA MET A 1 -51.28 -16.79 32.90
C MET A 1 -51.12 -16.84 34.40
N TRP A 2 -50.44 -15.87 34.99
CA TRP A 2 -50.58 -15.46 36.39
C TRP A 2 -50.35 -13.95 36.41
N SER A 3 -51.25 -13.26 37.09
CA SER A 3 -51.54 -11.84 36.96
C SER A 3 -51.48 -11.21 38.35
N CYS A 4 -50.97 -9.97 38.40
CA CYS A 4 -51.11 -8.97 39.47
C CYS A 4 -50.40 -9.28 40.80
N ASN A 5 -49.71 -8.34 41.49
CA ASN A 5 -50.04 -6.94 41.71
C ASN A 5 -48.81 -6.15 42.21
N ASN A 6 -48.72 -4.90 41.72
CA ASN A 6 -48.43 -3.64 42.42
C ASN A 6 -47.38 -3.58 43.55
N ILE A 7 -46.34 -2.75 43.36
CA ILE A 7 -45.90 -1.72 44.32
C ILE A 7 -45.50 -0.47 43.52
N LYS A 8 -46.18 0.65 43.77
CA LYS A 8 -45.83 2.01 43.35
C LYS A 8 -45.50 2.85 44.59
N LEU A 9 -44.64 3.85 44.37
CA LEU A 9 -44.38 5.08 45.14
C LEU A 9 -43.49 4.99 46.39
N PHE A 10 -42.31 5.63 46.31
CA PHE A 10 -41.94 6.77 47.17
C PHE A 10 -40.77 7.56 46.53
N ARG A 11 -41.06 8.72 45.93
CA ARG A 11 -40.66 10.09 46.33
C ARG A 11 -39.18 10.47 46.23
N ARG A 12 -38.93 11.32 45.21
CA ARG A 12 -38.13 12.56 45.19
C ARG A 12 -37.24 12.83 46.41
N SER A 13 -35.93 12.92 46.17
CA SER A 13 -35.03 13.84 46.88
C SER A 13 -34.10 14.48 45.86
N VAL A 14 -34.24 15.80 45.76
CA VAL A 14 -33.40 16.72 45.01
C VAL A 14 -32.25 17.09 45.93
N LEU A 15 -31.01 16.97 45.46
CA LEU A 15 -29.90 17.76 46.00
C LEU A 15 -28.97 18.18 44.86
N PRO A 16 -28.45 19.43 44.91
CA PRO A 16 -27.68 20.03 43.82
C PRO A 16 -26.21 19.65 43.95
N LEU A 17 -25.58 19.24 42.84
CA LEU A 17 -24.13 19.19 42.74
C LEU A 17 -23.67 20.31 41.80
N LEU A 18 -23.00 21.27 42.43
CA LEU A 18 -22.12 22.26 41.83
C LEU A 18 -21.26 21.63 40.73
N PHE A 19 -21.49 22.03 39.48
CA PHE A 19 -20.48 21.91 38.44
C PHE A 19 -19.77 23.26 38.34
N GLY A 20 -18.51 23.26 38.78
CA GLY A 20 -17.57 24.33 38.45
C GLY A 20 -17.42 24.42 36.94
N LEU A 21 -17.56 25.63 36.42
CA LEU A 21 -17.20 26.00 35.06
C LEU A 21 -15.69 25.85 34.90
N PHE A 22 -15.23 24.66 34.46
CA PHE A 22 -13.98 24.58 33.73
C PHE A 22 -14.27 25.01 32.29
N ASN A 23 -13.70 26.14 31.88
CA ASN A 23 -13.54 26.50 30.48
C ASN A 23 -12.62 25.46 29.83
N VAL A 24 -13.19 24.36 29.36
CA VAL A 24 -12.49 23.43 28.46
C VAL A 24 -12.47 24.09 27.09
N VAL A 25 -11.29 24.54 26.67
CA VAL A 25 -11.06 24.99 25.30
C VAL A 25 -11.37 23.81 24.37
N ASN A 26 -12.45 23.94 23.61
CA ASN A 26 -12.92 22.92 22.67
C ASN A 26 -11.98 22.80 21.46
N CYS A 27 -10.83 22.15 21.63
CA CYS A 27 -9.98 21.75 20.52
C CYS A 27 -10.59 20.51 19.85
N PHE A 28 -11.34 20.70 18.76
CA PHE A 28 -11.79 19.59 17.92
C PHE A 28 -10.69 19.21 16.94
N VAL A 29 -10.28 17.95 16.94
CA VAL A 29 -9.37 17.37 15.95
C VAL A 29 -10.20 16.71 14.86
N PHE A 30 -10.08 17.20 13.63
CA PHE A 30 -10.63 16.52 12.46
C PHE A 30 -9.52 15.70 11.83
N ILE A 31 -9.64 14.38 11.90
CA ILE A 31 -8.92 13.53 10.98
C ILE A 31 -9.71 13.56 9.67
N LEU A 32 -9.11 14.09 8.62
CA LEU A 32 -9.65 13.94 7.27
C LEU A 32 -9.26 12.54 6.80
N PRO A 33 -10.16 11.54 6.80
CA PRO A 33 -9.88 10.31 6.09
C PRO A 33 -9.62 10.68 4.63
N GLN A 34 -8.53 10.15 4.06
CA GLN A 34 -8.32 10.26 2.62
C GLN A 34 -9.58 9.72 1.93
N ARG A 35 -10.08 10.52 0.98
CA ARG A 35 -11.39 10.37 0.35
C ARG A 35 -11.70 8.89 0.02
N THR A 36 -12.67 8.31 0.71
CA THR A 36 -13.44 7.18 0.17
C THR A 36 -14.41 7.75 -0.87
N ILE A 37 -13.91 8.00 -2.09
CA ILE A 37 -14.83 8.13 -3.23
C ILE A 37 -15.43 6.73 -3.42
N TRP A 38 -16.76 6.68 -3.49
CA TRP A 38 -17.67 5.65 -4.03
C TRP A 38 -18.95 5.61 -3.18
N SER A 39 -19.74 6.68 -3.32
CA SER A 39 -21.21 6.61 -3.31
C SER A 39 -21.71 7.74 -4.22
N SER A 40 -22.14 7.39 -5.43
CA SER A 40 -22.60 8.37 -6.41
C SER A 40 -23.96 8.97 -6.10
N LYS A 41 -24.62 8.64 -4.98
CA LYS A 41 -25.90 9.26 -4.60
C LYS A 41 -26.03 9.41 -3.09
N THR A 42 -26.17 10.67 -2.67
CA THR A 42 -26.68 11.13 -1.38
C THR A 42 -25.69 11.06 -0.20
N ILE A 43 -24.99 12.17 0.05
CA ILE A 43 -24.98 12.91 1.33
C ILE A 43 -24.51 14.33 1.00
N ILE A 44 -25.46 15.26 0.92
CA ILE A 44 -25.21 16.68 1.10
C ILE A 44 -25.30 16.90 2.61
N ALA A 45 -24.16 16.97 3.29
CA ALA A 45 -24.10 17.48 4.67
C ALA A 45 -22.67 17.94 5.00
N THR A 46 -22.47 19.25 4.82
CA THR A 46 -21.46 20.08 5.50
C THR A 46 -19.99 19.72 5.28
N THR A 47 -19.54 19.88 4.03
CA THR A 47 -18.13 20.04 3.69
C THR A 47 -17.78 21.53 3.73
N SER A 48 -17.15 21.99 4.81
CA SER A 48 -16.45 23.28 4.79
C SER A 48 -15.17 23.10 3.98
N VAL A 49 -15.29 23.48 2.71
CA VAL A 49 -14.21 23.67 1.75
C VAL A 49 -13.05 24.40 2.43
N LEU A 50 -11.86 23.81 2.40
CA LEU A 50 -10.61 24.56 2.52
C LEU A 50 -10.56 25.49 1.30
N LEU A 51 -11.10 26.69 1.46
CA LEU A 51 -10.79 27.84 0.62
C LEU A 51 -9.32 28.21 0.89
N LEU A 52 -8.41 27.46 0.28
CA LEU A 52 -7.22 28.05 -0.32
C LEU A 52 -7.70 28.57 -1.67
N SER A 53 -8.04 29.85 -1.70
CA SER A 53 -8.51 30.51 -2.92
C SER A 53 -7.34 30.69 -3.88
N LYS A 54 -7.36 29.99 -5.01
CA LYS A 54 -7.53 30.64 -6.31
C LYS A 54 -8.00 29.60 -7.33
N SER A 55 -9.13 29.91 -7.94
CA SER A 55 -9.58 29.32 -9.19
C SER A 55 -8.47 29.45 -10.24
N SER A 56 -7.75 28.37 -10.50
CA SER A 56 -6.97 28.16 -11.71
C SER A 56 -7.09 26.70 -12.12
N ASN A 57 -6.97 26.42 -13.41
CA ASN A 57 -7.05 25.08 -13.99
C ASN A 57 -5.86 24.16 -13.59
N ASN A 58 -5.28 24.33 -12.39
CA ASN A 58 -4.07 23.65 -11.88
C ASN A 58 -4.37 22.76 -10.65
N ASP A 59 -5.61 22.29 -10.49
CA ASP A 59 -5.95 21.31 -9.44
C ASP A 59 -5.05 20.06 -9.48
N HIS A 60 -4.48 19.79 -10.65
CA HIS A 60 -3.56 18.69 -10.88
C HIS A 60 -2.20 18.87 -10.17
N ASP A 61 -1.54 20.02 -10.36
CA ASP A 61 -0.20 20.26 -9.80
C ASP A 61 -0.26 20.26 -8.25
N GLU A 62 -1.35 20.80 -7.68
CA GLU A 62 -1.54 20.84 -6.23
C GLU A 62 -1.71 19.45 -5.59
N GLU A 63 -2.30 18.49 -6.30
CA GLU A 63 -2.52 17.14 -5.77
C GLU A 63 -1.23 16.32 -5.81
N GLU A 64 -0.42 16.48 -6.87
CA GLU A 64 0.90 15.89 -6.99
C GLU A 64 1.85 16.37 -5.89
N ASP A 65 1.91 17.69 -5.69
CA ASP A 65 2.67 18.33 -4.62
C ASP A 65 2.28 17.78 -3.25
N ARG A 66 0.99 17.54 -2.99
CA ARG A 66 0.52 16.97 -1.72
C ARG A 66 0.99 15.53 -1.52
N MET A 67 1.06 14.73 -2.58
CA MET A 67 1.49 13.34 -2.49
C MET A 67 3.00 13.23 -2.31
N GLN A 68 3.75 14.08 -3.00
CA GLN A 68 5.20 14.19 -2.82
C GLN A 68 5.55 14.74 -1.44
N GLN A 69 4.76 15.70 -0.93
CA GLN A 69 4.80 16.10 0.47
C GLN A 69 4.53 14.91 1.39
N LEU A 70 3.44 14.14 1.20
CA LEU A 70 3.15 12.99 2.07
C LEU A 70 4.30 11.97 2.11
N ARG A 71 4.90 11.70 0.95
CA ARG A 71 6.08 10.82 0.84
C ARG A 71 7.29 11.38 1.58
N SER A 72 7.67 12.63 1.29
CA SER A 72 8.76 13.31 1.96
C SER A 72 8.51 13.42 3.48
N LEU A 73 7.28 13.63 3.90
CA LEU A 73 6.88 13.72 5.30
C LEU A 73 7.05 12.37 6.02
N LEU A 74 6.79 11.26 5.33
CA LEU A 74 7.05 9.92 5.87
C LEU A 74 8.55 9.67 5.97
N GLU A 75 9.30 9.94 4.90
CA GLU A 75 10.75 9.70 4.82
C GLU A 75 11.53 10.53 5.86
N THR A 76 11.22 11.82 5.99
CA THR A 76 11.92 12.75 6.91
C THR A 76 11.68 12.45 8.38
N SER A 77 10.48 12.01 8.74
CA SER A 77 10.12 11.75 10.15
C SER A 77 10.18 10.30 10.55
N TRP A 78 10.56 9.39 9.64
CA TRP A 78 10.59 7.97 9.93
C TRP A 78 11.61 7.63 11.01
N ASN A 79 11.14 7.04 12.12
CA ASN A 79 12.03 6.52 13.14
C ASN A 79 12.32 5.04 12.87
N GLN A 80 13.40 4.73 12.17
CA GLN A 80 13.73 3.35 11.78
C GLN A 80 13.87 2.39 12.98
N SER A 81 14.39 2.89 14.11
CA SER A 81 14.58 2.08 15.32
C SER A 81 13.26 1.61 15.95
N LEU A 82 12.22 2.46 15.88
CA LEU A 82 10.90 2.16 16.42
C LEU A 82 9.99 1.50 15.38
N MET A 83 10.03 1.99 14.14
CA MET A 83 9.05 1.71 13.09
C MET A 83 9.53 0.69 12.05
N GLY A 84 10.80 0.25 12.09
CA GLY A 84 11.38 -0.67 11.10
C GLY A 84 11.86 0.07 9.85
N ASN A 85 12.17 -0.64 8.78
CA ASN A 85 12.54 0.00 7.52
C ASN A 85 11.33 0.70 6.90
N ILE A 86 11.56 1.83 6.26
CA ILE A 86 10.49 2.53 5.54
C ILE A 86 10.19 1.77 4.23
N PRO A 87 8.93 1.39 3.96
CA PRO A 87 8.58 0.61 2.77
C PRO A 87 8.45 1.49 1.51
N THR A 88 9.44 2.34 1.23
CA THR A 88 9.44 3.25 0.06
C THR A 88 9.87 2.59 -1.23
N THR A 89 10.54 1.44 -1.15
CA THR A 89 10.93 0.62 -2.30
C THR A 89 10.21 -0.72 -2.26
N PRO A 90 9.97 -1.37 -3.41
CA PRO A 90 9.35 -2.70 -3.45
C PRO A 90 10.08 -3.73 -2.58
N MET A 91 11.41 -3.68 -2.58
CA MET A 91 12.25 -4.57 -1.79
C MET A 91 12.10 -4.33 -0.30
N ALA A 92 12.18 -3.08 0.16
CA ALA A 92 12.02 -2.74 1.57
C ALA A 92 10.60 -3.09 2.05
N ALA A 93 9.58 -2.82 1.24
CA ALA A 93 8.20 -3.19 1.53
C ALA A 93 8.05 -4.72 1.64
N ALA A 94 8.50 -5.47 0.63
CA ALA A 94 8.45 -6.93 0.63
C ALA A 94 9.17 -7.54 1.83
N GLN A 95 10.34 -7.01 2.20
CA GLN A 95 11.12 -7.46 3.34
C GLN A 95 10.35 -7.25 4.66
N GLU A 96 9.88 -6.02 4.93
CA GLU A 96 9.12 -5.72 6.16
C GLU A 96 7.85 -6.56 6.26
N ILE A 97 7.13 -6.73 5.14
CA ILE A 97 5.92 -7.55 5.11
C ILE A 97 6.25 -9.02 5.38
N ALA A 98 7.31 -9.56 4.76
CA ALA A 98 7.74 -10.93 4.96
C ALA A 98 8.12 -11.18 6.43
N ASP A 99 8.79 -10.23 7.10
CA ASP A 99 9.12 -10.28 8.53
C ASP A 99 7.88 -10.44 9.39
N CYS A 100 6.84 -9.68 9.05
CA CYS A 100 5.57 -9.73 9.73
C CYS A 100 4.83 -11.07 9.47
N PHE A 101 4.95 -11.61 8.26
CA PHE A 101 4.23 -12.83 7.85
C PHE A 101 4.55 -14.05 8.72
N PHE A 102 5.82 -14.28 9.05
CA PHE A 102 6.23 -15.44 9.85
C PHE A 102 5.93 -15.29 11.34
N THR A 103 5.66 -14.08 11.82
CA THR A 103 5.24 -13.86 13.22
C THR A 103 3.75 -14.18 13.44
N HIS A 104 2.97 -14.32 12.37
CA HIS A 104 1.55 -14.63 12.44
C HIS A 104 1.33 -16.13 12.15
N GLU A 105 0.61 -16.82 13.03
CA GLU A 105 0.20 -18.21 12.77
C GLU A 105 -0.60 -18.32 11.47
N ASN A 106 -0.22 -19.31 10.64
CA ASN A 106 -0.76 -19.65 9.32
C ASN A 106 -2.22 -19.22 9.14
N ALA A 107 -2.42 -18.04 8.57
CA ALA A 107 -3.71 -17.61 8.07
C ALA A 107 -3.88 -18.12 6.64
N GLY A 108 -4.98 -18.81 6.35
CA GLY A 108 -5.31 -19.19 4.97
C GLY A 108 -5.43 -17.98 4.05
N VAL A 109 -5.89 -16.84 4.59
CA VAL A 109 -5.99 -15.55 3.90
C VAL A 109 -5.29 -14.45 4.69
N SER A 110 -4.31 -13.80 4.05
CA SER A 110 -3.52 -12.71 4.61
C SER A 110 -3.80 -11.41 3.87
N ILE A 111 -4.01 -10.33 4.60
CA ILE A 111 -4.24 -8.98 4.08
C ILE A 111 -3.02 -8.12 4.35
N ILE A 112 -2.60 -7.39 3.32
CA ILE A 112 -1.56 -6.37 3.36
C ILE A 112 -2.21 -5.05 2.93
N ASP A 113 -2.15 -4.02 3.77
CA ASP A 113 -2.80 -2.73 3.52
C ASP A 113 -1.76 -1.58 3.59
N LEU A 114 -1.05 -1.39 2.49
CA LEU A 114 -0.10 -0.33 2.19
C LEU A 114 -0.81 0.88 1.60
N GLN A 115 -1.18 1.84 2.43
CA GLN A 115 -1.85 3.08 2.01
C GLN A 115 -0.81 4.14 1.59
N LEU A 116 0.15 3.70 0.77
CA LEU A 116 1.16 4.59 0.19
C LEU A 116 0.63 5.17 -1.12
N PRO A 117 0.94 6.45 -1.43
CA PRO A 117 0.57 7.12 -2.67
C PRO A 117 0.57 6.26 -3.93
N SER A 118 1.69 5.60 -4.21
CA SER A 118 1.89 4.83 -5.45
C SER A 118 1.30 3.42 -5.43
N LEU A 119 0.88 2.93 -4.26
CA LEU A 119 0.40 1.56 -4.08
C LEU A 119 -1.10 1.52 -3.78
N ASP A 120 -1.72 2.63 -3.40
CA ASP A 120 -3.12 2.69 -3.00
C ASP A 120 -4.02 3.19 -4.13
N LEU A 121 -4.74 2.26 -4.77
CA LEU A 121 -5.68 2.57 -5.84
C LEU A 121 -6.79 3.56 -5.42
N ARG A 122 -7.07 3.72 -4.12
CA ARG A 122 -8.08 4.68 -3.62
C ARG A 122 -7.65 6.14 -3.78
N GLN A 123 -6.35 6.40 -3.90
CA GLN A 123 -5.87 7.76 -4.20
C GLN A 123 -6.25 8.17 -5.63
N GLY A 124 -6.59 7.20 -6.48
CA GLY A 124 -6.99 7.39 -7.86
C GLY A 124 -6.18 6.48 -8.78
N ALA A 125 -6.81 6.00 -9.85
CA ALA A 125 -6.17 5.13 -10.83
C ALA A 125 -4.92 5.74 -11.47
N ARG A 126 -4.84 7.08 -11.48
CA ARG A 126 -3.69 7.83 -11.98
C ARG A 126 -2.44 7.66 -11.13
N TRP A 127 -2.60 7.65 -9.81
CA TRP A 127 -1.48 7.62 -8.86
C TRP A 127 -1.04 6.20 -8.53
N TYR A 128 -1.91 5.23 -8.82
CA TYR A 128 -1.62 3.83 -8.60
C TYR A 128 -0.68 3.28 -9.68
N ASP A 129 0.48 2.83 -9.24
CA ASP A 129 1.42 2.12 -10.08
C ASP A 129 1.21 0.60 -9.91
N ALA A 130 0.51 0.01 -10.88
CA ALA A 130 0.27 -1.43 -10.93
C ALA A 130 1.56 -2.24 -11.05
N VAL A 131 2.60 -1.69 -11.69
CA VAL A 131 3.91 -2.34 -11.83
C VAL A 131 4.60 -2.36 -10.48
N LEU A 132 4.61 -1.24 -9.76
CA LEU A 132 5.19 -1.16 -8.41
C LEU A 132 4.48 -2.12 -7.44
N ALA A 133 3.14 -2.19 -7.50
CA ALA A 133 2.37 -3.14 -6.71
C ALA A 133 2.69 -4.61 -7.07
N ALA A 134 2.87 -4.90 -8.35
CA ALA A 134 3.29 -6.22 -8.82
C ALA A 134 4.72 -6.56 -8.39
N ASP A 135 5.65 -5.60 -8.39
CA ASP A 135 7.03 -5.76 -7.90
C ASP A 135 7.03 -6.08 -6.40
N VAL A 136 6.24 -5.37 -5.60
CA VAL A 136 6.07 -5.66 -4.15
C VAL A 136 5.55 -7.08 -3.95
N ALA A 137 4.48 -7.46 -4.68
CA ALA A 137 3.92 -8.80 -4.62
C ALA A 137 4.95 -9.86 -5.01
N HIS A 138 5.76 -9.56 -6.03
CA HIS A 138 6.76 -10.46 -6.54
C HIS A 138 7.86 -10.76 -5.52
N LEU A 139 8.51 -9.70 -5.06
CA LEU A 139 9.57 -9.78 -4.08
C LEU A 139 9.06 -10.37 -2.76
N LEU A 140 7.81 -10.08 -2.37
CA LEU A 140 7.22 -10.68 -1.19
C LEU A 140 7.15 -12.20 -1.31
N VAL A 141 6.57 -12.73 -2.39
CA VAL A 141 6.48 -14.18 -2.60
C VAL A 141 7.86 -14.81 -2.58
N GLU A 142 8.83 -14.20 -3.26
CA GLU A 142 10.19 -14.72 -3.29
C GLU A 142 10.79 -14.81 -1.88
N ARG A 143 10.63 -13.76 -1.07
CA ARG A 143 11.09 -13.71 0.33
C ARG A 143 10.37 -14.73 1.20
N LEU A 144 9.07 -14.94 1.01
CA LEU A 144 8.31 -15.98 1.73
C LEU A 144 8.79 -17.39 1.37
N VAL A 145 9.03 -17.66 0.09
CA VAL A 145 9.57 -18.96 -0.38
C VAL A 145 10.97 -19.17 0.17
N GLN A 146 11.83 -18.14 0.11
CA GLN A 146 13.20 -18.21 0.60
C GLN A 146 13.22 -18.53 2.10
N ARG A 147 12.48 -17.77 2.92
CA ARG A 147 12.41 -18.04 4.36
C ARG A 147 11.82 -19.38 4.73
N GLN A 148 10.85 -19.86 3.96
CA GLN A 148 10.30 -21.19 4.18
C GLN A 148 11.35 -22.28 3.94
N ARG A 149 12.28 -22.08 2.99
CA ARG A 149 13.43 -22.97 2.81
C ARG A 149 14.39 -22.85 3.98
N ASP A 150 14.77 -21.64 4.36
CA ASP A 150 15.73 -21.41 5.45
C ASP A 150 15.25 -22.05 6.76
N ASN A 151 13.98 -21.86 7.13
CA ASN A 151 13.38 -22.48 8.32
C ASN A 151 13.31 -24.02 8.25
N ASN A 152 13.23 -24.60 7.05
CA ASN A 152 13.20 -26.06 6.87
C ASN A 152 14.60 -26.67 6.89
N VAL A 153 15.65 -25.92 6.56
CA VAL A 153 17.04 -26.39 6.62
C VAL A 153 17.44 -26.64 8.07
N ASP A 154 17.03 -25.78 9.00
CA ASP A 154 17.31 -25.95 10.43
C ASP A 154 16.51 -27.09 11.08
N ALA A 155 15.42 -27.52 10.45
CA ALA A 155 14.53 -28.55 10.98
C ALA A 155 14.88 -29.98 10.55
N ASN A 156 15.87 -30.18 9.67
CA ASN A 156 16.05 -31.45 8.96
C ASN A 156 17.48 -32.01 9.06
N ASP A 157 17.90 -32.32 10.29
CA ASP A 157 18.69 -33.53 10.53
C ASP A 157 17.71 -34.72 10.43
N THR A 158 17.94 -35.65 9.50
CA THR A 158 17.26 -36.97 9.35
C THR A 158 15.85 -37.06 8.74
N ASN A 159 15.63 -36.63 7.49
CA ASN A 159 15.22 -37.55 6.41
C ASN A 159 14.98 -36.85 5.07
N LYS A 160 15.38 -37.55 4.01
CA LYS A 160 15.34 -37.15 2.60
C LYS A 160 13.93 -36.81 2.11
N GLN A 161 13.57 -35.54 2.17
CA GLN A 161 12.63 -34.93 1.24
C GLN A 161 13.18 -33.55 0.92
N THR A 162 13.83 -33.43 -0.25
CA THR A 162 14.23 -32.15 -0.81
C THR A 162 13.01 -31.23 -0.82
N PRO A 163 13.00 -30.09 -0.10
CA PRO A 163 11.92 -29.13 -0.21
C PRO A 163 11.79 -28.76 -1.69
N SER A 164 10.61 -28.96 -2.28
CA SER A 164 10.43 -28.75 -3.71
C SER A 164 10.78 -27.30 -4.05
N SER A 165 11.94 -27.11 -4.66
CA SER A 165 12.43 -25.80 -5.09
C SER A 165 11.57 -25.18 -6.19
N SER A 166 10.56 -25.91 -6.67
CA SER A 166 9.68 -25.60 -7.78
C SER A 166 8.41 -24.84 -7.40
N LYS A 167 8.18 -24.51 -6.12
CA LYS A 167 6.96 -23.81 -5.74
C LYS A 167 6.88 -22.40 -6.32
N LYS A 168 5.76 -22.10 -6.95
CA LYS A 168 5.43 -20.85 -7.63
C LYS A 168 4.25 -20.17 -6.96
N ALA A 169 4.07 -18.88 -7.25
CA ALA A 169 2.85 -18.16 -6.95
C ALA A 169 2.15 -17.68 -8.21
N LEU A 170 0.82 -17.61 -8.13
CA LEU A 170 -0.02 -16.96 -9.13
C LEU A 170 -0.32 -15.54 -8.66
N LEU A 171 0.13 -14.54 -9.41
CA LEU A 171 -0.21 -13.14 -9.22
C LEU A 171 -1.41 -12.79 -10.11
N LEU A 172 -2.55 -12.54 -9.47
CA LEU A 172 -3.80 -12.16 -10.12
C LEU A 172 -3.90 -10.63 -10.20
N VAL A 173 -4.12 -10.16 -11.42
CA VAL A 173 -4.35 -8.75 -11.74
C VAL A 173 -5.74 -8.59 -12.32
N ARG A 174 -6.30 -7.39 -12.22
CA ARG A 174 -7.69 -7.10 -12.60
C ARG A 174 -8.04 -7.48 -14.05
N ASP A 175 -7.22 -7.05 -14.99
CA ASP A 175 -7.51 -7.11 -16.42
C ASP A 175 -6.25 -7.36 -17.25
N GLU A 176 -6.48 -7.79 -18.49
CA GLU A 176 -5.43 -8.17 -19.44
C GLU A 176 -4.54 -6.99 -19.87
N ALA A 177 -5.09 -5.77 -19.90
CA ALA A 177 -4.30 -4.60 -20.26
C ALA A 177 -3.25 -4.30 -19.18
N THR A 178 -3.63 -4.44 -17.92
CA THR A 178 -2.71 -4.29 -16.79
C THR A 178 -1.65 -5.40 -16.77
N VAL A 179 -2.03 -6.65 -17.08
CA VAL A 179 -1.08 -7.77 -17.24
C VAL A 179 -0.02 -7.42 -18.29
N ARG A 180 -0.44 -7.04 -19.50
CA ARG A 180 0.48 -6.66 -20.59
C ARG A 180 1.37 -5.48 -20.24
N SER A 181 0.86 -4.51 -19.46
CA SER A 181 1.65 -3.37 -18.99
C SER A 181 2.79 -3.82 -18.06
N ILE A 182 2.46 -4.67 -17.08
CA ILE A 182 3.44 -5.23 -16.13
C ILE A 182 4.48 -6.07 -16.87
N GLU A 183 4.04 -6.97 -17.76
CA GLU A 183 4.92 -7.84 -18.55
C GLU A 183 5.89 -7.02 -19.40
N ARG A 184 5.39 -6.00 -20.12
CA ARG A 184 6.22 -5.13 -20.94
C ARG A 184 7.31 -4.43 -20.12
N VAL A 185 6.97 -3.90 -18.95
CA VAL A 185 7.96 -3.22 -18.09
C VAL A 185 8.97 -4.23 -17.54
N TRP A 186 8.50 -5.39 -17.09
CA TRP A 186 9.40 -6.46 -16.67
C TRP A 186 10.34 -6.88 -17.80
N GLU A 187 9.85 -7.11 -19.02
CA GLU A 187 10.62 -7.48 -20.22
C GLU A 187 11.73 -6.49 -20.52
N LYS A 188 11.41 -5.20 -20.56
CA LYS A 188 12.42 -4.14 -20.73
C LYS A 188 13.49 -4.17 -19.65
N ARG A 189 13.12 -4.39 -18.37
CA ARG A 189 14.08 -4.52 -17.26
C ARG A 189 14.96 -5.78 -17.37
N ALA A 190 14.50 -6.82 -18.06
CA ALA A 190 15.32 -8.02 -18.29
C ALA A 190 16.30 -7.83 -19.46
N LEU A 191 15.90 -7.10 -20.51
CA LEU A 191 16.74 -6.84 -21.68
C LEU A 191 17.85 -5.80 -21.42
N SER A 192 17.54 -4.74 -20.66
CA SER A 192 18.54 -3.74 -20.26
C SER A 192 19.71 -4.31 -19.45
N PHE A 193 19.56 -5.51 -18.88
CA PHE A 193 20.63 -6.18 -18.16
C PHE A 193 21.56 -6.98 -19.08
N THR A 194 21.15 -7.31 -20.31
CA THR A 194 21.96 -8.10 -21.24
C THR A 194 22.80 -7.25 -22.20
N GLU A 195 22.42 -5.99 -22.43
CA GLU A 195 23.11 -5.10 -23.37
C GLU A 195 24.35 -4.43 -22.73
N ASP A 196 24.32 -4.14 -21.43
CA ASP A 196 25.40 -3.45 -20.68
C ASP A 196 26.70 -4.26 -20.52
N ASP A 197 26.69 -5.56 -20.85
CA ASP A 197 27.87 -6.43 -20.83
C ASP A 197 28.45 -6.70 -22.24
N THR A 198 27.91 -6.05 -23.29
CA THR A 198 28.30 -6.34 -24.69
C THR A 198 28.84 -5.16 -25.50
N GLU A 199 29.03 -3.97 -24.89
CA GLU A 199 29.54 -2.77 -25.60
C GLU A 199 30.79 -2.18 -24.93
N GLU A 200 31.89 -2.93 -24.92
CA GLU A 200 33.25 -2.37 -24.81
C GLU A 200 34.18 -3.14 -25.77
N GLU A 201 33.95 -3.04 -27.08
CA GLU A 201 34.98 -3.31 -28.09
C GLU A 201 34.57 -2.69 -29.44
N GLU A 202 35.45 -1.84 -30.00
CA GLU A 202 35.45 -1.25 -31.36
C GLU A 202 34.58 0.02 -31.55
N ASN A 203 35.04 1.18 -32.04
CA ASN A 203 36.31 1.62 -32.63
C ASN A 203 36.36 3.17 -32.58
N ASP A 204 37.49 3.72 -32.12
CA ASP A 204 37.90 5.10 -32.40
C ASP A 204 38.43 5.17 -33.84
N GLU A 205 37.63 5.55 -34.84
CA GLU A 205 38.16 6.07 -36.12
C GLU A 205 37.27 7.22 -36.66
N GLU A 206 37.77 8.43 -36.42
CA GLU A 206 37.85 9.63 -37.27
C GLU A 206 36.78 9.94 -38.34
N GLU A 207 36.23 11.17 -38.19
CA GLU A 207 35.93 12.21 -39.20
C GLU A 207 35.56 11.79 -40.64
N ASP A 208 34.36 12.18 -41.08
CA ASP A 208 34.25 13.11 -42.21
C ASP A 208 32.83 13.67 -42.40
N GLU A 209 32.78 14.98 -42.62
CA GLU A 209 31.61 15.79 -42.93
C GLU A 209 31.02 15.44 -44.30
N GLN A 210 29.69 15.31 -44.40
CA GLN A 210 28.98 15.72 -45.61
C GLN A 210 27.49 15.99 -45.36
N GLU A 211 27.16 17.28 -45.43
CA GLU A 211 25.82 17.80 -45.67
C GLU A 211 25.26 17.23 -46.98
N MET A 212 24.01 16.76 -46.98
CA MET A 212 23.10 16.95 -48.10
C MET A 212 21.64 16.83 -47.62
N SER A 213 20.93 17.94 -47.72
CA SER A 213 19.49 18.07 -47.62
C SER A 213 18.75 17.11 -48.55
N ASN A 214 17.64 16.53 -48.12
CA ASN A 214 16.44 16.46 -48.96
C ASN A 214 15.16 16.25 -48.14
N ASN A 215 14.21 17.13 -48.42
CA ASN A 215 12.86 17.16 -47.91
C ASN A 215 12.07 15.91 -48.33
N ASN A 216 11.35 15.32 -47.38
CA ASN A 216 10.03 14.77 -47.62
C ASN A 216 9.20 14.92 -46.34
N GLU A 217 8.23 15.81 -46.40
CA GLU A 217 7.18 15.97 -45.40
C GLU A 217 6.26 14.75 -45.46
N GLU A 218 6.46 13.80 -44.56
CA GLU A 218 5.45 12.83 -44.18
C GLU A 218 5.15 13.06 -42.70
N THR A 219 3.95 13.58 -42.44
CA THR A 219 3.49 13.99 -41.11
C THR A 219 3.16 12.74 -40.29
N THR A 220 4.19 12.06 -39.81
CA THR A 220 4.06 11.10 -38.70
C THR A 220 3.68 11.88 -37.45
N VAL A 221 2.46 11.62 -36.97
CA VAL A 221 1.99 12.01 -35.63
C VAL A 221 2.88 11.30 -34.61
N LEU A 222 3.97 11.96 -34.22
CA LEU A 222 4.77 11.62 -33.06
C LEU A 222 3.89 11.87 -31.84
N TYR A 223 3.43 10.79 -31.20
CA TYR A 223 2.88 10.83 -29.87
C TYR A 223 4.00 11.24 -28.90
N ASP A 224 3.92 12.48 -28.44
CA ASP A 224 4.76 13.06 -27.38
C ASP A 224 4.28 12.56 -25.99
N ASP A 225 4.31 11.23 -25.79
CA ASP A 225 4.00 10.55 -24.51
C ASP A 225 5.28 10.34 -23.66
N PHE A 226 6.37 11.06 -23.94
CA PHE A 226 7.67 10.89 -23.28
C PHE A 226 7.98 11.94 -22.19
N ALA A 227 7.04 12.82 -21.85
CA ALA A 227 7.23 13.86 -20.84
C ALA A 227 7.01 13.41 -19.37
N ASP A 228 6.53 12.19 -19.11
CA ASP A 228 6.13 11.77 -17.74
C ASP A 228 7.12 10.81 -17.04
N PHE A 229 8.35 10.66 -17.55
CA PHE A 229 9.42 9.89 -16.88
C PHE A 229 10.28 10.72 -15.91
N GLY A 230 9.79 11.89 -15.46
CA GLY A 230 10.43 12.76 -14.46
C GLY A 230 10.58 12.14 -13.06
N PHE A 231 10.12 10.91 -12.83
CA PHE A 231 10.13 10.25 -11.52
C PHE A 231 11.49 9.63 -11.12
N LEU A 232 12.48 9.57 -12.02
CA LEU A 232 13.74 8.85 -11.76
C LEU A 232 14.93 9.72 -11.31
N GLU A 233 14.83 11.05 -11.39
CA GLU A 233 15.96 11.96 -11.17
C GLU A 233 15.96 12.65 -9.78
N SER A 234 14.82 12.68 -9.07
CA SER A 234 14.72 13.32 -7.74
C SER A 234 15.22 12.48 -6.55
N ILE A 235 15.85 11.32 -6.77
CA ILE A 235 16.44 10.50 -5.69
C ILE A 235 17.96 10.80 -5.52
N ALA A 236 18.55 11.62 -6.40
CA ALA A 236 19.99 11.93 -6.35
C ALA A 236 20.37 13.09 -5.40
N ALA A 237 19.40 13.82 -4.85
CA ALA A 237 19.68 14.94 -3.94
C ALA A 237 19.15 14.63 -2.54
N VAL A 238 20.06 14.28 -1.63
CA VAL A 238 20.04 14.45 -0.15
C VAL A 238 20.68 13.22 0.51
N GLU A 239 22.01 13.12 0.37
CA GLU A 239 22.87 12.48 1.38
C GLU A 239 24.23 13.22 1.37
N SER A 240 24.30 14.38 2.05
CA SER A 240 25.53 14.86 2.72
C SER A 240 25.33 16.25 3.31
N LEU A 241 24.86 16.31 4.55
CA LEU A 241 25.21 17.42 5.45
C LEU A 241 25.91 16.83 6.65
N SER A 242 27.21 16.62 6.49
CA SER A 242 28.15 16.48 7.59
C SER A 242 29.38 17.29 7.23
N THR A 243 29.65 18.25 8.10
CA THR A 243 30.64 19.32 8.08
C THR A 243 32.08 18.86 7.76
N SER A 244 32.74 19.50 6.79
CA SER A 244 34.16 19.89 6.89
C SER A 244 34.59 20.85 5.77
N SER A 245 35.47 21.78 6.14
CA SER A 245 36.11 22.84 5.34
C SER A 245 36.89 22.35 4.10
N PRO A 246 37.27 23.27 3.17
CA PRO A 246 37.67 22.95 1.82
C PRO A 246 39.15 22.59 1.72
N ASN A 247 39.46 21.52 0.99
CA ASN A 247 40.67 21.45 0.17
C ASN A 247 40.46 20.45 -0.96
N ALA A 248 40.92 20.87 -2.13
CA ALA A 248 40.67 20.31 -3.44
C ALA A 248 41.35 18.95 -3.67
N SER A 249 40.66 18.06 -4.38
CA SER A 249 41.26 17.26 -5.46
C SER A 249 40.15 16.61 -6.29
N ASP A 250 40.24 16.88 -7.58
CA ASP A 250 39.45 16.36 -8.68
C ASP A 250 39.57 14.83 -8.77
N SER A 251 38.45 14.11 -8.66
CA SER A 251 38.38 12.68 -8.95
C SER A 251 37.05 12.37 -9.60
N GLN A 252 37.12 12.00 -10.89
CA GLN A 252 36.00 11.53 -11.70
C GLN A 252 35.19 10.47 -10.94
N GLN A 253 33.94 10.81 -10.60
CA GLN A 253 33.00 9.87 -10.01
C GLN A 253 32.48 8.93 -11.08
N LYS A 254 32.91 7.67 -11.01
CA LYS A 254 32.33 6.54 -11.73
C LYS A 254 30.85 6.40 -11.34
N PRO A 255 29.90 6.25 -12.29
CA PRO A 255 28.48 6.13 -11.95
C PRO A 255 28.24 4.90 -11.06
N ARG A 256 27.58 5.14 -9.93
CA ARG A 256 27.28 4.13 -8.90
C ARG A 256 26.20 3.18 -9.45
N LYS A 257 26.59 1.97 -9.91
CA LYS A 257 25.65 0.90 -10.34
C LYS A 257 24.58 0.72 -9.27
N ARG A 258 23.31 0.98 -9.62
CA ARG A 258 22.16 0.68 -8.74
C ARG A 258 22.05 -0.84 -8.64
N ASN A 259 21.95 -1.37 -7.42
CA ASN A 259 21.64 -2.78 -7.17
C ASN A 259 20.16 -3.03 -7.50
N THR A 260 19.80 -3.11 -8.77
CA THR A 260 18.54 -3.73 -9.20
C THR A 260 18.77 -5.23 -9.25
N GLU A 261 18.52 -5.92 -8.14
CA GLU A 261 18.48 -7.39 -8.13
C GLU A 261 17.50 -7.86 -9.21
N THR A 262 17.92 -8.85 -9.99
CA THR A 262 17.16 -9.39 -11.12
C THR A 262 15.92 -10.12 -10.60
N ILE A 263 14.75 -9.70 -11.08
CA ILE A 263 13.46 -10.32 -10.76
C ILE A 263 13.42 -11.74 -11.37
N ASP A 264 13.51 -12.79 -10.55
CA ASP A 264 13.39 -14.18 -11.00
C ASP A 264 11.94 -14.53 -11.34
N ARG A 265 11.56 -14.28 -12.60
CA ARG A 265 10.21 -14.56 -13.09
C ARG A 265 9.78 -16.02 -13.03
N ARG A 266 10.69 -16.97 -12.80
CA ARG A 266 10.34 -18.39 -12.77
C ARG A 266 9.42 -18.74 -11.59
N ARG A 267 9.38 -17.89 -10.57
CA ARG A 267 8.63 -18.11 -9.32
C ARG A 267 7.24 -17.50 -9.31
N ILE A 268 6.95 -16.57 -10.22
CA ILE A 268 5.63 -15.94 -10.31
C ILE A 268 5.08 -16.01 -11.71
N GLN A 269 3.84 -16.44 -11.77
CA GLN A 269 3.05 -16.44 -12.98
C GLN A 269 2.01 -15.33 -12.86
N LEU A 270 1.94 -14.47 -13.87
CA LEU A 270 1.01 -13.35 -13.90
C LEU A 270 -0.23 -13.77 -14.69
N GLN A 271 -1.42 -13.45 -14.19
CA GLN A 271 -2.67 -13.79 -14.87
C GLN A 271 -3.75 -12.75 -14.62
N SER A 272 -4.55 -12.46 -15.64
CA SER A 272 -5.77 -11.65 -15.50
C SER A 272 -6.86 -12.45 -14.79
N LEU A 273 -7.53 -11.84 -13.81
CA LEU A 273 -8.59 -12.44 -13.01
C LEU A 273 -9.78 -12.89 -13.87
N PHE A 274 -10.16 -12.07 -14.84
CA PHE A 274 -11.29 -12.32 -15.74
C PHE A 274 -10.88 -12.55 -17.19
N GLY A 275 -9.57 -12.56 -17.50
CA GLY A 275 -9.06 -12.68 -18.86
C GLY A 275 -9.63 -11.57 -19.74
N GLU A 276 -10.24 -11.96 -20.87
CA GLU A 276 -10.92 -11.05 -21.79
C GLU A 276 -12.41 -10.80 -21.43
N ALA A 277 -12.92 -11.44 -20.37
CA ALA A 277 -14.33 -11.33 -20.02
C ALA A 277 -14.66 -9.96 -19.41
N ILE A 278 -15.61 -9.25 -20.02
CA ILE A 278 -16.15 -8.01 -19.48
C ILE A 278 -17.31 -8.33 -18.53
N ILE A 279 -17.11 -8.07 -17.23
CA ILE A 279 -18.12 -8.32 -16.21
C ILE A 279 -18.90 -7.02 -15.94
N SER A 280 -20.12 -6.94 -16.47
CA SER A 280 -21.05 -5.87 -16.14
C SER A 280 -21.81 -6.16 -14.84
N GLU A 281 -22.12 -5.12 -14.07
CA GLU A 281 -22.99 -5.25 -12.90
C GLU A 281 -24.42 -5.59 -13.33
N GLY A 282 -25.00 -6.62 -12.71
CA GLY A 282 -26.34 -7.11 -13.06
C GLY A 282 -26.73 -8.35 -12.26
N ALA A 283 -27.94 -8.84 -12.50
CA ALA A 283 -28.47 -10.04 -11.84
C ALA A 283 -27.68 -11.32 -12.19
N ASP A 284 -27.00 -11.34 -13.33
CA ASP A 284 -26.20 -12.46 -13.82
C ASP A 284 -24.69 -12.33 -13.52
N MET A 285 -24.29 -11.28 -12.80
CA MET A 285 -22.89 -10.96 -12.52
C MET A 285 -22.17 -12.12 -11.80
N GLU A 286 -22.82 -12.78 -10.84
CA GLU A 286 -22.23 -13.92 -10.12
C GLU A 286 -21.84 -15.06 -11.06
N GLN A 287 -22.76 -15.43 -11.97
CA GLN A 287 -22.54 -16.51 -12.92
C GLN A 287 -21.44 -16.15 -13.92
N LYS A 288 -21.39 -14.89 -14.36
CA LYS A 288 -20.31 -14.38 -15.22
C LYS A 288 -18.96 -14.44 -14.53
N VAL A 289 -18.87 -13.98 -13.28
CA VAL A 289 -17.64 -14.04 -12.46
C VAL A 289 -17.17 -15.49 -12.30
N ILE A 290 -18.06 -16.40 -11.88
CA ILE A 290 -17.72 -17.82 -11.69
C ILE A 290 -17.23 -18.43 -13.00
N ARG A 291 -17.90 -18.16 -14.12
CA ARG A 291 -17.52 -18.69 -15.44
C ARG A 291 -16.14 -18.18 -15.88
N ALA A 292 -15.89 -16.88 -15.74
CA ALA A 292 -14.61 -16.27 -16.09
C ALA A 292 -13.46 -16.81 -15.22
N LEU A 293 -13.69 -16.98 -13.92
CA LEU A 293 -12.70 -17.61 -13.04
C LEU A 293 -12.46 -19.06 -13.39
N GLN A 294 -13.52 -19.79 -13.74
CA GLN A 294 -13.41 -21.19 -14.14
C GLN A 294 -12.53 -21.35 -15.38
N SER A 295 -12.76 -20.53 -16.41
CA SER A 295 -12.00 -20.59 -17.67
C SER A 295 -10.55 -20.15 -17.49
N ASN A 296 -10.30 -19.09 -16.71
CA ASN A 296 -9.00 -18.42 -16.74
C ASN A 296 -8.09 -18.79 -15.56
N VAL A 297 -8.63 -18.80 -14.35
CA VAL A 297 -7.82 -18.98 -13.12
C VAL A 297 -7.86 -20.43 -12.64
N VAL A 298 -9.04 -21.02 -12.56
CA VAL A 298 -9.22 -22.37 -12.00
C VAL A 298 -8.64 -23.44 -12.91
N SER A 299 -8.84 -23.32 -14.23
CA SER A 299 -8.29 -24.28 -15.19
C SER A 299 -6.76 -24.26 -15.13
N TYR A 300 -6.19 -23.06 -15.09
CA TYR A 300 -4.76 -22.84 -14.89
C TYR A 300 -4.22 -23.45 -13.59
N LEU A 301 -4.87 -23.14 -12.45
CA LEU A 301 -4.48 -23.69 -11.14
C LEU A 301 -4.61 -25.22 -11.08
N LYS A 302 -5.53 -25.82 -11.84
CA LYS A 302 -5.71 -27.27 -11.88
C LYS A 302 -4.58 -27.95 -12.64
N GLU A 303 -4.11 -27.35 -13.73
CA GLU A 303 -2.97 -27.85 -14.50
C GLU A 303 -1.64 -27.70 -13.74
N GLN A 304 -1.55 -26.68 -12.88
CA GLN A 304 -0.35 -26.32 -12.13
C GLN A 304 -0.47 -26.61 -10.62
N GLN A 305 -1.38 -27.52 -10.21
CA GLN A 305 -1.77 -27.67 -8.81
C GLN A 305 -0.62 -28.10 -7.88
N ASP A 306 0.35 -28.85 -8.41
CA ASP A 306 1.52 -29.29 -7.65
C ASP A 306 2.65 -28.24 -7.60
N GLU A 307 2.57 -27.22 -8.47
CA GLU A 307 3.58 -26.16 -8.56
C GLU A 307 3.16 -24.89 -7.82
N ILE A 308 1.88 -24.53 -7.83
CA ILE A 308 1.40 -23.27 -7.26
C ILE A 308 0.85 -23.50 -5.84
N ASP A 309 1.43 -22.85 -4.84
CA ASP A 309 0.94 -22.92 -3.45
C ASP A 309 0.47 -21.58 -2.89
N THR A 310 0.67 -20.49 -3.65
CA THR A 310 0.35 -19.13 -3.23
C THR A 310 -0.43 -18.41 -4.34
N ILE A 311 -1.54 -17.78 -3.98
CA ILE A 311 -2.31 -16.87 -4.84
C ILE A 311 -2.18 -15.48 -4.25
N ALA A 312 -1.57 -14.55 -4.98
CA ALA A 312 -1.50 -13.14 -4.62
C ALA A 312 -2.45 -12.33 -5.51
N MET A 313 -3.14 -11.34 -4.96
CA MET A 313 -4.00 -10.45 -5.73
C MET A 313 -3.75 -8.99 -5.33
N ILE A 314 -3.55 -8.12 -6.32
CA ILE A 314 -3.30 -6.69 -6.13
C ILE A 314 -4.57 -5.86 -6.31
N ALA A 315 -4.79 -4.94 -5.37
CA ALA A 315 -5.83 -3.92 -5.34
C ALA A 315 -7.24 -4.40 -5.78
N PRO A 316 -7.81 -5.44 -5.16
CA PRO A 316 -9.21 -5.77 -5.42
C PRO A 316 -10.14 -4.74 -4.80
N VAL A 317 -10.92 -4.06 -5.64
CA VAL A 317 -11.80 -2.96 -5.25
C VAL A 317 -13.24 -3.16 -5.73
N THR A 318 -13.44 -3.72 -6.92
CA THR A 318 -14.78 -3.78 -7.52
C THR A 318 -15.61 -4.94 -7.00
N ARG A 319 -16.93 -4.84 -7.08
CA ARG A 319 -17.84 -5.90 -6.64
C ARG A 319 -17.56 -7.25 -7.34
N PRO A 320 -17.33 -7.32 -8.66
CA PRO A 320 -16.88 -8.54 -9.32
C PRO A 320 -15.59 -9.13 -8.73
N GLU A 321 -14.57 -8.30 -8.46
CA GLU A 321 -13.29 -8.74 -7.88
C GLU A 321 -13.48 -9.31 -6.47
N VAL A 322 -14.30 -8.67 -5.64
CA VAL A 322 -14.61 -9.17 -4.30
C VAL A 322 -15.32 -10.52 -4.37
N MET A 323 -16.28 -10.70 -5.28
CA MET A 323 -16.93 -12.00 -5.49
C MET A 323 -15.96 -13.07 -5.97
N ALA A 324 -15.01 -12.69 -6.83
CA ALA A 324 -13.97 -13.60 -7.28
C ALA A 324 -13.08 -14.08 -6.15
N ILE A 325 -12.67 -13.17 -5.26
CA ILE A 325 -11.91 -13.50 -4.06
C ILE A 325 -12.70 -14.45 -3.17
N CYS A 326 -13.98 -14.17 -2.91
CA CYS A 326 -14.82 -15.07 -2.13
C CYS A 326 -14.83 -16.49 -2.71
N ALA A 327 -14.98 -16.63 -4.03
CA ALA A 327 -14.95 -17.94 -4.70
C ALA A 327 -13.57 -18.63 -4.59
N LEU A 328 -12.47 -17.88 -4.76
CA LEU A 328 -11.11 -18.41 -4.60
C LEU A 328 -10.82 -18.81 -3.16
N VAL A 329 -11.24 -18.01 -2.18
CA VAL A 329 -11.08 -18.29 -0.75
C VAL A 329 -11.83 -19.54 -0.35
N GLN A 330 -13.11 -19.66 -0.72
CA GLN A 330 -13.91 -20.86 -0.43
C GLN A 330 -13.26 -22.13 -0.99
N LYS A 331 -12.67 -22.03 -2.18
CA LYS A 331 -12.11 -23.18 -2.88
C LYS A 331 -10.68 -23.54 -2.43
N TYR A 332 -9.82 -22.55 -2.22
CA TYR A 332 -8.38 -22.75 -2.11
C TYR A 332 -7.78 -22.36 -0.75
N ALA A 333 -8.48 -21.64 0.14
CA ALA A 333 -7.88 -21.16 1.39
C ALA A 333 -7.41 -22.27 2.36
N LYS A 334 -7.82 -23.52 2.13
CA LYS A 334 -7.37 -24.70 2.89
C LYS A 334 -6.10 -25.35 2.32
N THR A 335 -5.82 -25.14 1.04
CA THR A 335 -4.76 -25.83 0.30
C THR A 335 -3.67 -24.89 -0.19
N MET A 336 -3.99 -23.62 -0.37
CA MET A 336 -3.10 -22.58 -0.87
C MET A 336 -3.15 -21.37 0.07
N ARG A 337 -2.04 -20.63 0.12
CA ARG A 337 -1.96 -19.33 0.80
C ARG A 337 -2.57 -18.27 -0.10
N ILE A 338 -3.51 -17.48 0.41
CA ILE A 338 -4.08 -16.34 -0.32
C ILE A 338 -3.57 -15.04 0.29
N ILE A 339 -2.96 -14.18 -0.53
CA ILE A 339 -2.41 -12.88 -0.14
C ILE A 339 -3.17 -11.79 -0.89
N LEU A 340 -3.79 -10.88 -0.16
CA LEU A 340 -4.55 -9.75 -0.70
C LEU A 340 -3.79 -8.47 -0.40
N ILE A 341 -3.32 -7.80 -1.44
CA ILE A 341 -2.53 -6.57 -1.34
C ILE A 341 -3.43 -5.39 -1.67
N ASN A 342 -3.53 -4.44 -0.74
CA ASN A 342 -4.40 -3.26 -0.77
C ASN A 342 -5.86 -3.58 -1.13
N PRO A 343 -6.49 -4.58 -0.48
CA PRO A 343 -7.87 -4.89 -0.77
C PRO A 343 -8.81 -3.81 -0.22
N HIS A 344 -9.82 -3.47 -1.00
CA HIS A 344 -10.89 -2.58 -0.60
C HIS A 344 -12.23 -3.30 -0.57
N PHE A 345 -12.63 -3.75 0.62
CA PHE A 345 -13.92 -4.38 0.83
C PHE A 345 -14.93 -3.36 1.33
N ALA A 346 -16.10 -3.31 0.68
CA ALA A 346 -17.25 -2.63 1.25
C ALA A 346 -17.61 -3.26 2.61
N LYS A 347 -18.08 -2.44 3.56
CA LYS A 347 -18.59 -2.92 4.85
C LYS A 347 -20.10 -3.18 4.73
N PRO A 348 -20.64 -4.28 5.30
CA PRO A 348 -19.93 -5.35 6.00
C PRO A 348 -19.11 -6.23 5.03
N ARG A 349 -17.97 -6.71 5.52
CA ARG A 349 -17.08 -7.59 4.74
C ARG A 349 -17.77 -8.94 4.44
N PRO A 350 -17.50 -9.56 3.27
CA PRO A 350 -18.00 -10.90 2.99
C PRO A 350 -17.64 -11.93 4.06
N MET A 351 -18.53 -12.91 4.29
CA MET A 351 -18.37 -13.90 5.35
C MET A 351 -17.09 -14.74 5.18
N GLU A 352 -16.72 -15.03 3.93
CA GLU A 352 -15.53 -15.79 3.56
C GLU A 352 -14.24 -15.15 4.05
N LEU A 353 -14.25 -13.83 4.21
CA LEU A 353 -13.09 -13.02 4.61
C LEU A 353 -13.11 -12.65 6.09
N GLN A 354 -14.04 -13.19 6.89
CA GLN A 354 -14.08 -12.96 8.33
C GLN A 354 -12.88 -13.55 9.07
N HIS A 355 -12.25 -14.58 8.51
CA HIS A 355 -11.05 -15.21 9.07
C HIS A 355 -9.74 -14.66 8.47
N ALA A 356 -9.82 -13.73 7.53
CA ALA A 356 -8.63 -13.10 6.96
C ALA A 356 -7.91 -12.29 8.04
N LYS A 357 -6.57 -12.37 8.08
CA LYS A 357 -5.77 -11.61 9.04
C LYS A 357 -4.98 -10.50 8.33
N THR A 358 -5.02 -9.28 8.86
CA THR A 358 -4.13 -8.22 8.42
C THR A 358 -2.75 -8.45 9.02
N VAL A 359 -1.80 -8.82 8.17
CA VAL A 359 -0.42 -9.14 8.55
C VAL A 359 0.42 -7.86 8.61
N TYR A 360 0.21 -6.98 7.64
CA TYR A 360 0.91 -5.71 7.55
C TYR A 360 -0.06 -4.60 7.14
N SER A 361 0.02 -3.44 7.79
CA SER A 361 -0.70 -2.25 7.35
C SER A 361 0.08 -1.00 7.68
N LEU A 362 0.15 -0.07 6.74
CA LEU A 362 0.74 1.25 6.91
C LEU A 362 -0.26 2.30 6.43
N ARG A 363 -0.76 3.12 7.35
CA ARG A 363 -1.75 4.17 7.06
C ARG A 363 -1.25 5.53 7.52
N PRO A 364 -0.74 6.36 6.60
CA PRO A 364 -0.33 7.72 6.90
C PRO A 364 -1.54 8.66 6.90
N PHE A 365 -1.59 9.56 7.88
CA PHE A 365 -2.62 10.58 8.02
C PHE A 365 -1.98 11.94 8.30
N LEU A 366 -2.57 12.98 7.74
CA LEU A 366 -2.27 14.37 8.09
C LEU A 366 -3.44 14.92 8.89
N VAL A 367 -3.12 15.39 10.10
CA VAL A 367 -4.09 15.97 11.02
C VAL A 367 -3.82 17.45 11.15
N ARG A 368 -4.89 18.24 11.09
CA ARG A 368 -4.82 19.69 11.28
C ARG A 368 -5.68 20.07 12.47
N ALA A 369 -5.11 20.83 13.40
CA ALA A 369 -5.90 21.46 14.45
C ALA A 369 -6.80 22.52 13.83
N LYS A 370 -8.07 22.57 14.25
CA LYS A 370 -9.09 23.48 13.69
C LYS A 370 -8.63 24.94 13.63
N ASP A 371 -7.87 25.37 14.64
CA ASP A 371 -7.47 26.76 14.82
C ASP A 371 -6.04 27.06 14.32
N SER A 372 -5.26 26.03 13.95
CA SER A 372 -3.91 26.20 13.41
C SER A 372 -3.88 25.91 11.91
N ARG A 373 -3.75 26.97 11.11
CA ARG A 373 -3.48 26.83 9.68
C ARG A 373 -2.02 26.46 9.38
N LYS A 374 -1.12 26.52 10.37
CA LYS A 374 0.33 26.44 10.15
C LYS A 374 0.95 25.09 10.54
N THR A 375 0.41 24.41 11.55
CA THR A 375 1.01 23.17 12.07
C THR A 375 0.24 21.96 11.58
N LEU A 376 0.87 21.17 10.71
CA LEU A 376 0.41 19.83 10.36
C LEU A 376 0.99 18.83 11.34
N THR A 377 0.12 18.03 11.95
CA THR A 377 0.50 16.90 12.79
C THR A 377 0.44 15.65 11.93
N LYS A 378 1.53 14.91 11.88
CA LYS A 378 1.64 13.66 11.11
C LYS A 378 1.24 12.51 12.02
N ILE A 379 0.39 11.62 11.53
CA ILE A 379 0.02 10.39 12.25
C ILE A 379 0.26 9.21 11.33
N VAL A 380 0.83 8.13 11.87
CA VAL A 380 0.95 6.86 11.17
C VAL A 380 0.29 5.78 12.02
N VAL A 381 -0.67 5.07 11.44
CA VAL A 381 -1.21 3.84 12.03
C VAL A 381 -0.52 2.67 11.35
N LEU A 382 0.19 1.86 12.14
CA LEU A 382 1.07 0.80 11.67
C LEU A 382 0.68 -0.53 12.30
N LYS A 383 0.65 -1.57 11.48
CA LYS A 383 0.48 -2.98 11.87
C LYS A 383 1.65 -3.75 11.31
N ARG A 384 2.48 -4.30 12.19
CA ARG A 384 3.65 -5.14 11.86
C ARG A 384 3.67 -6.41 12.71
N LYS A 385 3.49 -6.24 14.01
CA LYS A 385 3.38 -7.33 14.98
C LYS A 385 1.92 -7.68 15.21
N GLN A 386 1.61 -8.43 16.27
CA GLN A 386 0.22 -8.74 16.64
C GLN A 386 -0.62 -7.49 16.97
N GLU A 387 0.01 -6.38 17.34
CA GLU A 387 -0.64 -5.16 17.77
C GLU A 387 -0.69 -4.10 16.66
N TRP A 388 -1.66 -3.19 16.76
CA TRP A 388 -1.71 -1.96 15.99
C TRP A 388 -1.04 -0.85 16.79
N GLU A 389 -0.13 -0.12 16.19
CA GLU A 389 0.62 0.97 16.81
C GLU A 389 0.23 2.28 16.14
N VAL A 390 0.08 3.35 16.93
CA VAL A 390 -0.14 4.71 16.44
C VAL A 390 1.11 5.51 16.76
N PHE A 391 1.64 6.16 15.73
CA PHE A 391 2.78 7.05 15.82
C PHE A 391 2.35 8.47 15.48
N ILE A 392 2.95 9.44 16.14
CA ILE A 392 2.69 10.86 15.93
C ILE A 392 4.01 11.60 15.78
N SER A 393 4.04 12.58 14.89
CA SER A 393 5.12 13.56 14.76
C SER A 393 4.47 14.92 14.65
N ASP A 394 4.75 15.78 15.62
CA ASP A 394 4.42 17.19 15.54
C ASP A 394 5.50 17.96 14.77
N SER A 395 5.29 19.25 14.55
CA SER A 395 6.22 20.08 13.77
C SER A 395 7.55 20.35 14.49
N ALA A 396 7.61 20.10 15.79
CA ALA A 396 8.81 20.30 16.62
C ALA A 396 9.61 19.00 16.78
N SER A 397 8.93 17.85 16.86
CA SER A 397 9.52 16.52 16.84
C SER A 397 9.82 16.13 15.39
N GLU A 398 11.08 16.25 14.98
CA GLU A 398 11.51 15.87 13.63
C GLU A 398 11.20 14.40 13.30
N GLN A 399 11.04 13.54 14.32
CA GLN A 399 10.81 12.10 14.19
C GLN A 399 9.47 11.64 14.79
N PHE A 400 8.94 10.54 14.27
CA PHE A 400 7.78 9.85 14.84
C PHE A 400 8.09 9.23 16.20
N GLU A 401 7.21 9.47 17.15
CA GLU A 401 7.18 8.78 18.44
C GLU A 401 5.91 7.94 18.59
N ARG A 402 5.99 6.89 19.41
CA ARG A 402 4.87 5.98 19.61
C ARG A 402 3.87 6.59 20.59
N LEU A 403 2.67 6.85 20.09
CA LEU A 403 1.57 7.46 20.84
C LEU A 403 0.76 6.41 21.60
N ALA A 404 0.35 5.33 20.93
CA ALA A 404 -0.54 4.34 21.51
C ALA A 404 -0.42 2.97 20.85
N VAL A 405 -0.87 1.94 21.57
CA VAL A 405 -0.96 0.56 21.10
C VAL A 405 -2.40 0.08 21.25
N ASN A 406 -2.95 -0.53 20.20
CA ASN A 406 -4.29 -1.09 20.17
C ASN A 406 -4.24 -2.60 19.86
N ARG A 407 -5.06 -3.37 20.58
CA ARG A 407 -5.27 -4.81 20.35
C ARG A 407 -6.75 -5.05 20.05
N PRO A 408 -7.23 -4.70 18.85
CA PRO A 408 -8.62 -4.87 18.52
C PRO A 408 -8.95 -6.36 18.50
N LYS A 409 -10.15 -6.72 18.97
CA LYS A 409 -10.62 -8.11 19.07
C LYS A 409 -11.72 -8.36 18.04
N GLY A 410 -11.87 -9.61 17.60
CA GLY A 410 -12.91 -10.00 16.66
C GLY A 410 -12.69 -9.39 15.28
N ILE A 411 -13.77 -8.88 14.66
CA ILE A 411 -13.78 -8.34 13.29
C ILE A 411 -12.88 -7.11 13.17
N ASP A 412 -12.82 -6.28 14.23
CA ASP A 412 -12.00 -5.06 14.25
C ASP A 412 -10.50 -5.36 14.22
N ALA A 413 -10.08 -6.60 14.59
CA ALA A 413 -8.68 -7.00 14.52
C ALA A 413 -8.10 -6.86 13.11
N ILE A 414 -8.96 -6.98 12.10
CA ILE A 414 -8.59 -6.93 10.69
C ILE A 414 -8.57 -5.50 10.16
N ASP A 415 -9.57 -4.70 10.50
CA ASP A 415 -9.69 -3.32 10.05
C ASP A 415 -8.77 -2.35 10.81
N GLY A 416 -8.30 -2.75 12.00
CA GLY A 416 -7.50 -1.90 12.87
C GLY A 416 -8.32 -1.00 13.77
N PRO A 417 -7.67 -0.08 14.51
CA PRO A 417 -8.37 0.82 15.41
C PRO A 417 -9.35 1.72 14.65
N SER A 418 -10.48 2.07 15.28
CA SER A 418 -11.40 3.04 14.70
C SER A 418 -10.74 4.41 14.56
N MET A 419 -11.11 5.17 13.53
CA MET A 419 -10.58 6.52 13.34
C MET A 419 -10.96 7.46 14.49
N GLU A 420 -12.09 7.22 15.15
CA GLU A 420 -12.48 7.94 16.38
C GLU A 420 -11.48 7.70 17.51
N TRP A 421 -11.02 6.45 17.69
CA TRP A 421 -10.01 6.12 18.70
C TRP A 421 -8.64 6.75 18.37
N VAL A 422 -8.23 6.71 17.09
CA VAL A 422 -7.01 7.37 16.63
C VAL A 422 -7.08 8.89 16.87
N ALA A 423 -8.22 9.52 16.55
CA ALA A 423 -8.46 10.94 16.79
C ALA A 423 -8.39 11.30 18.27
N ALA A 424 -8.99 10.49 19.13
CA ALA A 424 -8.95 10.70 20.58
C ALA A 424 -7.51 10.64 21.12
N CYS A 425 -6.71 9.67 20.68
CA CYS A 425 -5.29 9.57 21.06
C CYS A 425 -4.51 10.83 20.62
N ALA A 426 -4.71 11.25 19.37
CA ALA A 426 -4.04 12.44 18.83
C ALA A 426 -4.44 13.72 19.58
N GLN A 427 -5.72 13.86 19.90
CA GLN A 427 -6.23 15.01 20.66
C GLN A 427 -5.64 15.06 22.06
N GLN A 428 -5.57 13.92 22.76
CA GLN A 428 -4.98 13.84 24.09
C GLN A 428 -3.50 14.24 24.07
N TYR A 429 -2.74 13.77 23.07
CA TYR A 429 -1.33 14.15 22.89
C TYR A 429 -1.17 15.65 22.70
N LEU A 430 -1.93 16.26 21.79
CA LEU A 430 -1.86 17.69 21.52
C LEU A 430 -2.24 18.53 22.75
N GLN A 431 -3.22 18.08 23.54
CA GLN A 431 -3.60 18.74 24.79
C GLN A 431 -2.48 18.69 25.83
N GLN A 432 -1.79 17.55 25.97
CA GLN A 432 -0.66 17.39 26.90
C GLN A 432 0.52 18.29 26.49
N LYS A 433 0.90 18.30 25.21
CA LYS A 433 1.97 19.18 24.70
C LYS A 433 1.66 20.67 24.90
N ASN A 434 0.41 21.07 24.69
CA ASN A 434 0.00 22.45 24.91
C ASN A 434 0.05 22.84 26.39
N ALA A 435 -0.23 21.91 27.30
CA ALA A 435 -0.13 22.14 28.74
C ALA A 435 1.33 22.22 29.23
N GLU A 436 2.25 21.46 28.62
CA GLU A 436 3.70 21.52 28.92
C GLU A 436 4.36 22.82 28.44
N SER A 437 3.75 23.49 27.45
CA SER A 437 4.26 24.74 26.87
C SER A 437 3.80 26.01 27.60
N GLN A 438 2.91 25.88 28.59
CA GLN A 438 2.40 26.97 29.44
C GLN A 438 3.09 26.93 30.80
#